data_AF-A0A0F8YQP6-F1
#
_entry.id   AF-A0A0F8YQP6-F1
#
_cell.length_a   1.000
_cell.length_b   1.000
_cell.length_c   1.000
_cell.angle_alpha   90.00
_cell.angle_beta   90.00
_cell.angle_gamma   90.00
#
_symmetry.space_group_name_H-M   'P 1'
#
loop_
_entity.id
_entity.type
_entity.pdbx_description
1 polymer ?
#
loop_
_entity_poly.entity_id
_entity_poly.type
_entity_poly.pdbx_seq_one_letter_code
_entity_poly.pdbx_strand_id
1 'polypeptide(L)' 'MIGEGMEDITKYLEEYYNPQESISDQIISGLKAFKVQNLELESNQVEIVQIQIEEPILFNRLTNKEIETLFNEI' A
#
# COMPACT_ATOMS: atom_id res chain seq x y z
N MET A 1 1.13 17.13 8.19
CA MET A 1 2.45 16.53 8.47
C MET A 1 2.34 15.07 8.05
N ILE A 2 3.19 14.60 7.14
CA ILE A 2 3.32 13.16 6.85
C ILE A 2 4.27 12.58 7.93
N GLY A 3 3.94 11.41 8.46
CA GLY A 3 4.44 10.87 9.73
C GLY A 3 5.90 10.40 9.74
N GLU A 4 6.27 9.68 10.80
CA GLU A 4 7.60 9.10 11.01
C GLU A 4 7.99 8.15 9.86
N GLY A 5 9.29 8.05 9.58
CA GLY A 5 9.81 7.10 8.62
C GLY A 5 9.69 7.48 7.14
N MET A 6 9.35 8.74 6.86
CA MET A 6 9.16 9.26 5.50
C MET A 6 10.39 9.08 4.61
N GLU A 7 11.61 9.21 5.14
CA GLU A 7 12.84 9.13 4.36
C GLU A 7 13.02 7.73 3.75
N ASP A 8 12.97 6.66 4.56
CA ASP A 8 13.17 5.31 4.00
C ASP A 8 11.98 4.85 3.15
N ILE A 9 10.75 5.28 3.47
CA ILE A 9 9.58 5.03 2.62
C ILE A 9 9.77 5.67 1.25
N THR A 10 10.21 6.93 1.20
CA THR A 10 10.44 7.65 -0.06
C THR A 10 11.53 6.97 -0.86
N LYS A 11 12.65 6.63 -0.21
CA LYS A 11 13.77 5.93 -0.85
C LYS A 11 13.34 4.58 -1.44
N TYR A 12 12.53 3.80 -0.70
CA TYR A 12 12.01 2.53 -1.21
C TYR A 12 11.15 2.74 -2.45
N LEU A 13 10.21 3.70 -2.41
CA LEU A 13 9.32 3.95 -3.55
C LEU A 13 10.08 4.50 -4.75
N GLU A 14 11.10 5.32 -4.57
CA GLU A 14 11.95 5.80 -5.68
C GLU A 14 12.68 4.66 -6.41
N GLU A 15 13.02 3.57 -5.70
CA GLU A 15 13.75 2.44 -6.26
C GLU A 15 12.82 1.36 -6.85
N TYR A 16 11.67 1.12 -6.22
CA TYR A 16 10.84 -0.06 -6.49
C TYR A 16 9.43 0.25 -7.01
N TYR A 17 8.95 1.50 -6.98
CA TYR A 17 7.63 1.81 -7.51
C TYR A 17 7.62 1.78 -9.04
N ASN A 18 6.67 1.04 -9.62
CA ASN A 18 6.45 0.99 -11.06
C ASN A 18 4.98 1.28 -11.40
N PRO A 19 4.67 2.43 -12.04
CA PRO A 19 3.30 2.81 -12.36
C PRO A 19 2.66 1.97 -13.47
N GLN A 20 3.43 1.12 -14.17
CA GLN A 20 2.92 0.21 -15.21
C GLN A 20 2.43 -1.13 -14.64
N GLU A 21 2.66 -1.41 -13.37
CA GLU A 21 2.18 -2.63 -12.72
C GLU A 21 0.69 -2.57 -12.39
N SER A 22 0.10 -3.71 -12.04
CA SER A 22 -1.30 -3.77 -11.63
C SER A 22 -1.54 -2.94 -10.37
N ILE A 23 -2.78 -2.51 -10.14
CA ILE A 23 -3.12 -1.79 -8.91
C ILE A 23 -2.77 -2.61 -7.66
N SER A 24 -2.97 -3.94 -7.69
CA SER A 24 -2.59 -4.83 -6.59
C SER A 24 -1.09 -4.78 -6.31
N ASP A 25 -0.26 -4.85 -7.34
CA ASP A 25 1.21 -4.77 -7.20
C ASP A 25 1.65 -3.40 -6.66
N GLN A 26 1.00 -2.32 -7.12
CA GLN A 26 1.27 -0.98 -6.61
C GLN A 26 0.89 -0.84 -5.12
N ILE A 27 -0.20 -1.47 -4.69
CA ILE A 27 -0.58 -1.55 -3.27
C ILE A 27 0.47 -2.36 -2.49
N ILE A 28 0.90 -3.52 -3.01
CA ILE A 28 1.94 -4.35 -2.40
C ILE A 28 3.25 -3.58 -2.25
N SER A 29 3.66 -2.81 -3.26
CA SER A 29 4.84 -1.94 -3.20
C SER A 29 4.71 -0.89 -2.08
N GLY A 30 3.54 -0.27 -1.95
CA GLY A 30 3.23 0.62 -0.82
C GLY A 30 3.35 -0.08 0.54
N LEU A 31 2.77 -1.27 0.69
CA LEU A 31 2.84 -2.05 1.94
C LEU A 31 4.29 -2.48 2.28
N LYS A 32 5.08 -2.86 1.27
CA LYS A 32 6.52 -3.15 1.43
C LYS A 32 7.28 -1.90 1.89
N ALA A 33 6.98 -0.74 1.33
CA ALA A 33 7.57 0.53 1.76
C ALA A 33 7.24 0.84 3.23
N PHE A 34 6.00 0.64 3.67
CA PHE A 34 5.62 0.77 5.09
C PHE A 34 6.36 -0.23 5.99
N LYS A 35 6.56 -1.48 5.54
CA LYS A 35 7.31 -2.50 6.29
C LYS A 35 8.80 -2.17 6.48
N VAL A 36 9.40 -1.31 5.65
CA VAL A 36 10.78 -0.84 5.86
C VAL A 36 10.92 -0.13 7.21
N GLN A 37 9.88 0.61 7.62
CA GLN A 37 9.85 1.32 8.90
C GLN A 37 9.43 0.46 10.08
N ASN A 38 8.57 -0.53 9.82
CA ASN A 38 8.07 -1.43 10.84
C ASN A 38 8.06 -2.86 10.31
N LEU A 39 9.11 -3.62 10.62
CA LEU A 39 9.26 -5.01 10.22
C LEU A 39 8.11 -5.90 10.76
N GLU A 40 7.45 -5.46 11.83
CA GLU A 40 6.31 -6.14 12.49
C GLU A 40 4.95 -5.54 12.09
N LEU A 41 4.87 -4.82 10.96
CA LEU A 41 3.57 -4.34 10.48
C LEU A 41 2.67 -5.52 10.14
N GLU A 42 1.51 -5.55 10.80
CA GLU A 42 0.46 -6.55 10.61
C GLU A 42 -0.70 -6.01 9.77
N SER A 43 -1.43 -6.90 9.10
CA SER A 43 -2.52 -6.53 8.19
C SER A 43 -3.65 -5.74 8.86
N ASN A 44 -3.90 -5.96 10.16
CA ASN A 44 -4.93 -5.28 10.94
C ASN A 44 -4.53 -3.86 11.40
N GLN A 45 -3.29 -3.43 11.12
CA GLN A 45 -2.78 -2.10 11.46
C GLN A 45 -2.85 -1.13 10.26
N VAL A 46 -3.35 -1.58 9.11
CA VAL A 46 -3.41 -0.80 7.87
C VAL A 46 -4.85 -0.63 7.39
N GLU A 47 -5.16 0.55 6.86
CA GLU A 47 -6.39 0.82 6.11
C GLU A 47 -6.03 1.13 4.65
N ILE A 48 -6.68 0.47 3.69
CA ILE A 48 -6.48 0.70 2.26
C ILE A 48 -7.79 1.15 1.63
N VAL A 49 -7.78 2.33 1.02
CA VAL A 49 -8.89 2.89 0.26
C VAL A 49 -8.43 3.16 -1.16
N GLN A 50 -9.07 2.50 -2.13
CA GLN A 50 -8.86 2.71 -3.55
C GLN A 50 -9.90 3.70 -4.08
N ILE A 51 -9.44 4.69 -4.84
CA ILE A 51 -10.28 5.62 -5.58
C ILE A 51 -10.12 5.30 -7.07
N GLN A 52 -11.20 4.88 -7.73
CA GLN A 52 -11.22 4.66 -9.17
C GLN A 52 -11.77 5.91 -9.84
N ILE A 53 -10.92 6.54 -10.65
CA ILE A 53 -11.24 7.77 -11.38
C ILE A 53 -11.90 7.37 -12.71
N GLU A 54 -13.11 6.83 -12.59
CA GLU A 54 -14.03 6.54 -13.69
C GLU A 54 -15.31 7.36 -13.49
N GLU A 55 -16.25 7.33 -14.46
CA GLU A 55 -17.58 7.91 -14.26
C GLU A 55 -18.63 6.79 -14.12
N PRO A 56 -19.29 6.65 -12.95
CA PRO A 56 -19.13 7.44 -11.73
C PRO A 56 -17.82 7.14 -10.96
N ILE A 57 -17.33 8.10 -10.17
CA ILE A 57 -16.17 7.89 -9.29
C ILE A 57 -16.54 6.84 -8.24
N LEU A 58 -15.68 5.82 -8.08
CA LEU A 58 -15.89 4.75 -7.11
C LEU A 58 -14.86 4.83 -5.99
N PHE A 59 -15.35 4.70 -4.75
CA PHE A 59 -14.54 4.56 -3.55
C PHE A 59 -14.67 3.13 -3.05
N ASN A 60 -13.58 2.37 -3.08
CA ASN A 60 -13.54 1.00 -2.58
C ASN A 60 -12.63 0.92 -1.36
N ARG A 61 -13.22 0.65 -0.19
CA ARG A 61 -12.46 0.34 1.02
C ARG A 61 -12.22 -1.17 1.04
N LEU A 62 -10.96 -1.58 1.02
CA LEU A 62 -10.63 -3.01 1.10
C LEU A 62 -11.04 -3.55 2.46
N THR A 63 -11.59 -4.75 2.46
CA THR A 63 -11.91 -5.51 3.67
C THR A 63 -10.65 -6.06 4.32
N ASN A 64 -10.72 -6.38 5.61
CA ASN A 64 -9.58 -6.99 6.34
C ASN A 64 -9.07 -8.27 5.65
N LYS A 65 -9.96 -9.05 5.04
CA LYS A 65 -9.60 -10.28 4.31
C LYS A 65 -8.82 -9.97 3.03
N GLU A 66 -9.19 -8.93 2.30
CA GLU A 66 -8.47 -8.50 1.11
C GLU A 66 -7.08 -7.97 1.49
N ILE A 67 -6.98 -7.18 2.56
CA ILE A 67 -5.69 -6.69 3.07
C ILE A 67 -4.81 -7.86 3.52
N GLU A 68 -5.36 -8.83 4.27
CA GLU A 68 -4.64 -10.04 4.68
C GLU A 68 -4.13 -10.84 3.46
N THR A 69 -4.93 -10.93 2.39
CA THR A 69 -4.51 -11.59 1.14
C THR A 69 -3.29 -10.89 0.54
N LEU A 70 -3.29 -9.56 0.46
CA LEU A 70 -2.14 -8.79 -0.05
C LEU A 70 -0.90 -8.93 0.84
N PHE A 71 -1.07 -9.02 2.17
CA PHE A 71 0.04 -9.23 3.10
C PHE A 71 0.72 -10.59 2.94
N ASN A 72 -0.01 -11.62 2.50
CA ASN A 72 0.55 -12.95 2.23
C ASN A 72 1.41 -12.99 0.95
N GLU A 73 1.35 -11.95 0.11
CA GLU A 73 2.13 -11.81 -1.13
C GLU A 73 3.42 -11.00 -0.92
N ILE A 74 3.66 -10.51 0.31
CA ILE A 74 4.84 -9.73 0.71
C ILE A 74 5.91 -10.63 1.29
#